data_AF-A0A838UFX1-F1
#
_entry.id   AF-A0A838UFX1-F1
#
_cell.length_a   1.000
_cell.length_b   1.000
_cell.length_c   1.000
_cell.angle_alpha   90.00
_cell.angle_beta   90.00
_cell.angle_gamma   90.00
#
_symmetry.space_group_name_H-M   'P 1'
#
loop_
_entity.id
_entity.type
_entity.pdbx_description
1 polymer ?
#
loop_
_entity_poly.entity_id
_entity_poly.type
_entity_poly.pdbx_seq_one_letter_code
_entity_poly.pdbx_strand_id
1 'polypeptide(L)'
;PWVGFPTADAAPRLRVEGDPADFPLGAARAQLHGTYIVAQTRDGVVIVDQHAAHERLVYERMKAEMAAGGVARQALLLPEVVELDPAEAQRVCARSGELAALGLIVEAFGPGAVLVRETPALLGETDVGGLIRDIADDLAENGAALALGERLAEVCSTLACHGSVRAGRRLTGPEMDALLRQMEATPHSGQCNHGRPTYVELKLADIERLFGRR
;
A
#
# COMPACT_ATOMS: atom_id res chain seq x y z
N PRO A 1 24.14 4.89 39.48
CA PRO A 1 24.53 5.08 38.06
C PRO A 1 23.76 4.08 37.19
N TRP A 2 22.65 4.54 36.60
CA TRP A 2 21.78 3.73 35.74
C TRP A 2 22.45 3.51 34.39
N VAL A 3 22.58 2.24 33.99
CA VAL A 3 23.20 1.80 32.74
C VAL A 3 22.16 1.90 31.63
N GLY A 4 22.47 2.61 30.54
CA GLY A 4 21.54 2.94 29.47
C GLY A 4 21.03 1.72 28.69
N PHE A 5 19.75 1.77 28.31
CA PHE A 5 19.14 0.82 27.39
C PHE A 5 19.68 1.01 25.96
N PRO A 6 19.87 -0.07 25.18
CA PRO A 6 20.25 0.05 23.78
C PRO A 6 19.06 0.60 22.99
N THR A 7 19.28 1.70 22.26
CA THR A 7 18.32 2.28 21.31
C THR A 7 18.10 1.31 20.15
N ALA A 8 16.82 0.98 19.92
CA ALA A 8 16.36 0.21 18.77
C ALA A 8 16.49 1.06 17.50
N ASP A 9 17.61 0.95 16.77
CA ASP A 9 17.74 1.55 15.44
C ASP A 9 18.73 0.75 14.60
N ALA A 10 18.27 -0.39 14.08
CA ALA A 10 19.06 -1.19 13.13
C ALA A 10 18.14 -1.98 12.20
N ALA A 11 17.30 -1.29 11.44
CA ALA A 11 16.83 -1.86 10.17
C ALA A 11 18.04 -2.03 9.24
N PRO A 12 18.21 -3.17 8.56
CA PRO A 12 19.34 -3.40 7.67
C PRO A 12 19.27 -2.40 6.51
N ARG A 13 20.26 -1.50 6.45
CA ARG A 13 20.45 -0.61 5.30
C ARG A 13 20.91 -1.47 4.13
N LEU A 14 20.04 -1.71 3.15
CA LEU A 14 20.46 -2.25 1.86
C LEU A 14 21.51 -1.29 1.29
N ARG A 15 22.77 -1.72 1.19
CA ARG A 15 23.77 -0.98 0.43
C ARG A 15 23.44 -1.20 -1.04
N VAL A 16 23.05 -0.14 -1.72
CA VAL A 16 22.84 -0.13 -3.16
C VAL A 16 24.22 -0.02 -3.81
N GLU A 17 24.66 -1.07 -4.52
CA GLU A 17 25.88 -1.04 -5.36
C GLU A 17 25.54 -0.38 -6.71
N GLY A 18 26.29 0.66 -7.11
CA GLY A 18 26.06 1.44 -8.33
C GLY A 18 25.77 2.92 -8.07
N ASP A 19 25.91 3.78 -9.09
CA ASP A 19 25.43 5.17 -8.99
C ASP A 19 23.89 5.15 -8.94
N PRO A 20 23.24 5.72 -7.90
CA PRO A 20 21.78 5.77 -7.82
C PRO A 20 21.08 6.34 -9.07
N ALA A 21 21.76 7.16 -9.87
CA ALA A 21 21.22 7.69 -11.12
C ALA A 21 21.10 6.64 -12.25
N ASP A 22 21.74 5.47 -12.10
CA ASP A 22 21.79 4.40 -13.10
C ASP A 22 20.57 3.47 -13.05
N PHE A 23 19.78 3.56 -11.98
CA PHE A 23 18.56 2.79 -11.85
C PHE A 23 17.44 3.33 -12.75
N PRO A 24 16.49 2.48 -13.19
CA PRO A 24 15.38 2.91 -14.05
C PRO A 24 14.60 4.11 -13.54
N LEU A 25 14.26 4.16 -12.25
CA LEU A 25 13.59 5.29 -11.61
C LEU A 25 14.57 6.28 -10.95
N GLY A 26 15.87 6.04 -11.08
CA GLY A 26 16.93 6.95 -10.66
C GLY A 26 17.09 7.08 -9.15
N ALA A 27 17.58 8.25 -8.74
CA ALA A 27 17.90 8.60 -7.36
C ALA A 27 16.89 9.61 -6.81
N ALA A 28 16.27 9.32 -5.66
CA ALA A 28 15.35 10.25 -5.02
C ALA A 28 16.08 11.55 -4.63
N ARG A 29 15.47 12.70 -4.96
CA ARG A 29 16.03 14.04 -4.67
C ARG A 29 15.19 14.80 -3.68
N ALA A 30 13.87 14.74 -3.81
CA ALA A 30 12.97 15.48 -2.95
C ALA A 30 11.58 14.84 -2.92
N GLN A 31 10.87 15.14 -1.84
CA GLN A 31 9.43 14.94 -1.75
C GLN A 31 8.73 16.29 -1.86
N LEU A 32 7.73 16.39 -2.74
CA LEU A 32 6.93 17.59 -2.94
C LEU A 32 5.51 17.38 -2.39
N HIS A 33 5.03 18.36 -1.63
CA HIS A 33 3.69 18.38 -1.03
C HIS A 33 3.32 17.17 -0.16
N GLY A 34 4.29 16.34 0.23
CA GLY A 34 4.01 15.09 0.95
C GLY A 34 3.37 13.99 0.09
N THR A 35 3.33 14.17 -1.23
CA THR A 35 2.59 13.30 -2.16
C THR A 35 3.45 12.81 -3.32
N TYR A 36 4.37 13.64 -3.81
CA TYR A 36 5.17 13.31 -4.98
C TYR A 36 6.63 13.11 -4.61
N ILE A 37 7.26 12.08 -5.16
CA ILE A 37 8.70 11.90 -5.11
C ILE A 37 9.27 12.34 -6.45
N VAL A 38 10.28 13.22 -6.39
CA VAL A 38 11.06 13.63 -7.56
C VAL A 38 12.38 12.88 -7.50
N ALA A 39 12.66 12.12 -8.55
CA ALA A 39 13.88 11.36 -8.71
C ALA A 39 14.63 11.78 -9.98
N GLN A 40 15.95 11.74 -9.92
CA GLN A 40 16.82 12.07 -11.04
C GLN A 40 17.36 10.79 -11.66
N THR A 41 17.17 10.63 -12.97
CA THR A 41 17.84 9.60 -13.78
C THR A 41 19.02 10.22 -14.53
N ARG A 42 19.80 9.43 -15.25
CA ARG A 42 20.85 9.96 -16.14
C ARG A 42 20.32 10.97 -17.17
N ASP A 43 19.14 10.69 -17.70
CA ASP A 43 18.62 11.38 -18.89
C ASP A 43 17.41 12.28 -18.60
N GLY A 44 17.09 12.53 -17.32
CA GLY A 44 15.95 13.38 -16.98
C GLY A 44 15.46 13.26 -15.52
N VAL A 45 14.16 13.49 -15.36
CA VAL A 45 13.47 13.52 -14.08
C VAL A 45 12.28 12.56 -14.11
N VAL A 46 12.11 11.79 -13.04
CA VAL A 46 10.94 10.95 -12.78
C VAL A 46 10.14 11.60 -11.66
N ILE A 47 8.82 11.72 -11.84
CA ILE A 47 7.91 12.18 -10.80
C ILE A 47 6.97 11.02 -10.46
N VAL A 48 7.03 10.54 -9.23
CA VAL A 48 6.26 9.41 -8.72
C VAL A 48 5.15 9.91 -7.82
N ASP A 49 3.92 9.44 -8.04
CA ASP A 49 2.83 9.53 -7.08
C ASP A 49 3.04 8.48 -6.00
N GLN A 50 3.45 8.92 -4.80
CA GLN A 50 3.79 8.04 -3.68
C GLN A 50 2.62 7.16 -3.26
N HIS A 51 1.40 7.71 -3.27
CA HIS A 51 0.22 7.01 -2.81
C HIS A 51 -0.17 5.91 -3.80
N ALA A 52 -0.28 6.27 -5.08
CA ALA A 52 -0.60 5.32 -6.13
C ALA A 52 0.48 4.21 -6.27
N ALA A 53 1.75 4.57 -6.10
CA ALA A 53 2.84 3.60 -6.05
C ALA A 53 2.69 2.64 -4.86
N HIS A 54 2.44 3.15 -3.65
CA HIS A 54 2.30 2.31 -2.46
C HIS A 54 1.14 1.33 -2.57
N GLU A 55 -0.03 1.81 -3.00
CA GLU A 55 -1.20 0.94 -3.23
C GLU A 55 -0.88 -0.16 -4.22
N ARG A 56 -0.16 0.16 -5.30
CA ARG A 56 0.20 -0.84 -6.30
C ARG A 56 1.16 -1.89 -5.76
N LEU A 57 2.16 -1.46 -4.98
CA LEU A 57 3.11 -2.37 -4.34
C LEU A 57 2.42 -3.33 -3.37
N VAL A 58 1.53 -2.80 -2.54
CA VAL A 58 0.74 -3.61 -1.61
C VAL A 58 -0.14 -4.61 -2.36
N TYR A 59 -0.88 -4.14 -3.37
CA TYR A 59 -1.76 -4.98 -4.16
C TYR A 59 -1.03 -6.16 -4.82
N GLU A 60 0.10 -5.90 -5.50
CA GLU A 60 0.87 -6.96 -6.17
C GLU A 60 1.49 -7.93 -5.17
N ARG A 61 1.91 -7.45 -4.00
CA ARG A 61 2.40 -8.31 -2.92
C ARG A 61 1.30 -9.20 -2.37
N MET A 62 0.12 -8.66 -2.09
CA MET A 62 -1.05 -9.45 -1.65
C MET A 62 -1.39 -10.53 -2.66
N LYS A 63 -1.44 -10.18 -3.94
CA LYS A 63 -1.71 -11.14 -5.03
C LYS A 63 -0.67 -12.27 -5.07
N ALA A 64 0.61 -11.95 -4.88
CA ALA A 64 1.68 -12.94 -4.81
C ALA A 64 1.55 -13.85 -3.58
N GLU A 65 1.27 -13.29 -2.39
CA GLU A 65 1.08 -14.06 -1.15
C GLU A 65 -0.15 -14.97 -1.23
N MET A 66 -1.26 -14.50 -1.80
CA MET A 66 -2.45 -15.31 -2.05
C MET A 66 -2.15 -16.49 -2.98
N ALA A 67 -1.42 -16.26 -4.06
CA ALA A 67 -0.99 -17.33 -4.97
C ALA A 67 -0.05 -18.35 -4.28
N ALA A 68 0.66 -17.92 -3.24
CA ALA A 68 1.56 -18.75 -2.44
C ALA A 68 0.89 -19.46 -1.24
N GLY A 69 -0.42 -19.30 -1.03
CA GLY A 69 -1.19 -20.01 -0.01
C GLY A 69 -1.83 -19.15 1.08
N GLY A 70 -1.74 -17.82 0.99
CA GLY A 70 -2.45 -16.88 1.86
C GLY A 70 -1.60 -15.69 2.29
N VAL A 71 -2.27 -14.59 2.64
CA VAL A 71 -1.61 -13.35 3.07
C VAL A 71 -1.15 -13.45 4.53
N ALA A 72 0.05 -12.96 4.81
CA ALA A 72 0.59 -12.93 6.17
C ALA A 72 -0.27 -12.05 7.09
N ARG A 73 -0.45 -12.48 8.35
CA ARG A 73 -1.37 -11.86 9.30
C ARG A 73 -0.64 -11.26 10.48
N GLN A 74 -1.20 -10.19 11.03
CA GLN A 74 -0.76 -9.55 12.27
C GLN A 74 -1.95 -9.52 13.25
N ALA A 75 -1.79 -10.18 14.39
CA ALA A 75 -2.76 -10.09 15.47
C ALA A 75 -2.76 -8.69 16.09
N LEU A 76 -3.95 -8.15 16.34
CA LEU A 76 -4.10 -6.91 17.08
C LEU A 76 -3.76 -7.14 18.56
N LEU A 77 -3.10 -6.17 19.19
CA LEU A 77 -2.82 -6.22 20.64
C LEU A 77 -4.11 -6.31 21.45
N LEU A 78 -5.13 -5.58 20.99
CA LEU A 78 -6.50 -5.64 21.48
C LEU A 78 -7.41 -5.82 20.28
N PRO A 79 -8.28 -6.85 20.26
CA PRO A 79 -9.32 -6.96 19.24
C PRO A 79 -10.15 -5.68 19.17
N GLU A 80 -10.47 -5.23 17.96
CA GLU A 80 -11.22 -4.01 17.73
C GLU A 80 -12.67 -4.35 17.39
N VAL A 81 -13.63 -3.67 18.03
CA VAL A 81 -15.05 -3.81 17.72
C VAL A 81 -15.44 -2.66 16.79
N VAL A 82 -15.92 -2.99 15.60
CA VAL A 82 -16.40 -2.02 14.61
C VAL A 82 -17.91 -2.09 14.56
N GLU A 83 -18.56 -1.01 14.95
CA GLU A 83 -20.02 -0.85 14.85
C GLU A 83 -20.43 -0.59 13.39
N LEU A 84 -21.47 -1.29 12.95
CA LEU A 84 -22.01 -1.27 11.59
C LEU A 84 -23.53 -1.42 11.62
N ASP A 85 -24.20 -1.14 10.52
CA ASP A 85 -25.60 -1.55 10.40
C ASP A 85 -25.73 -3.08 10.42
N PRO A 86 -26.84 -3.66 10.95
CA PRO A 86 -26.95 -5.11 11.07
C PRO A 86 -26.81 -5.88 9.75
N ALA A 87 -27.26 -5.27 8.65
CA ALA A 87 -27.10 -5.84 7.31
C ALA A 87 -25.64 -5.81 6.84
N GLU A 88 -24.87 -4.77 7.17
CA GLU A 88 -23.44 -4.66 6.87
C GLU A 88 -22.63 -5.67 7.66
N ALA A 89 -22.85 -5.74 8.97
CA ALA A 89 -22.18 -6.71 9.84
C ALA A 89 -22.43 -8.15 9.34
N GLN A 90 -23.67 -8.46 8.94
CA GLN A 90 -24.01 -9.75 8.35
C GLN A 90 -23.27 -10.00 7.02
N ARG A 91 -23.22 -9.01 6.11
CA ARG A 91 -22.50 -9.15 4.82
C ARG A 91 -21.02 -9.42 5.02
N VAL A 92 -20.37 -8.67 5.90
CA VAL A 92 -18.94 -8.85 6.22
C VAL A 92 -18.70 -10.24 6.84
N CYS A 93 -19.46 -10.61 7.87
CA CYS A 93 -19.29 -11.89 8.56
C CYS A 93 -19.56 -13.11 7.66
N ALA A 94 -20.51 -13.00 6.73
CA ALA A 94 -20.81 -14.04 5.75
C ALA A 94 -19.62 -14.34 4.82
N ARG A 95 -18.66 -13.40 4.72
CA ARG A 95 -17.43 -13.50 3.90
C ARG A 95 -16.17 -13.69 4.73
N SER A 96 -16.29 -13.98 6.03
CA SER A 96 -15.16 -14.17 6.95
C SER A 96 -14.09 -15.14 6.44
N GLY A 97 -14.48 -16.24 5.79
CA GLY A 97 -13.52 -17.19 5.19
C GLY A 97 -12.70 -16.60 4.03
N GLU A 98 -13.32 -15.77 3.19
CA GLU A 98 -12.64 -15.08 2.08
C GLU A 98 -11.71 -13.98 2.62
N LEU A 99 -12.19 -13.20 3.59
CA LEU A 99 -11.39 -12.19 4.28
C LEU A 99 -10.20 -12.80 5.03
N ALA A 100 -10.35 -14.00 5.59
CA ALA A 100 -9.26 -14.73 6.24
C ALA A 100 -8.14 -15.15 5.27
N ALA A 101 -8.47 -15.42 4.00
CA ALA A 101 -7.47 -15.67 2.95
C ALA A 101 -6.67 -14.41 2.60
N LEU A 102 -7.29 -13.24 2.76
CA LEU A 102 -6.67 -11.92 2.63
C LEU A 102 -5.91 -11.48 3.89
N GLY A 103 -5.96 -12.27 4.96
CA GLY A 103 -5.29 -11.98 6.22
C GLY A 103 -6.10 -11.12 7.21
N LEU A 104 -7.39 -10.94 6.95
CA LEU A 104 -8.31 -10.20 7.81
C LEU A 104 -9.23 -11.19 8.55
N ILE A 105 -9.07 -11.30 9.88
CA ILE A 105 -9.86 -12.20 10.71
C ILE A 105 -10.96 -11.43 11.43
N VAL A 106 -12.20 -11.73 11.05
CA VAL A 106 -13.42 -11.09 11.54
C VAL A 106 -14.43 -12.09 12.07
N GLU A 107 -15.12 -11.71 13.14
CA GLU A 107 -16.17 -12.49 13.79
C GLU A 107 -17.37 -11.60 14.09
N ALA A 108 -18.58 -12.18 14.11
CA ALA A 108 -19.78 -11.44 14.51
C ALA A 108 -19.72 -11.05 15.99
N PHE A 109 -20.08 -9.81 16.30
CA PHE A 109 -20.15 -9.31 17.67
C PHE A 109 -21.53 -8.69 17.96
N GLY A 110 -22.52 -9.55 18.19
CA GLY A 110 -23.91 -9.12 18.21
C GLY A 110 -24.45 -8.78 16.81
N PRO A 111 -25.63 -8.16 16.72
CA PRO A 111 -26.31 -7.96 15.44
C PRO A 111 -25.71 -6.84 14.58
N GLY A 112 -25.08 -5.83 15.17
CA GLY A 112 -24.63 -4.60 14.50
C GLY A 112 -23.16 -4.27 14.74
N ALA A 113 -22.31 -5.29 14.92
CA ALA A 113 -20.89 -5.08 15.01
C ALA A 113 -20.09 -6.30 14.56
N VAL A 114 -18.84 -6.02 14.18
CA VAL A 114 -17.83 -7.02 13.80
C VAL A 114 -16.65 -6.88 14.73
N LEU A 115 -16.17 -7.99 15.27
CA LEU A 115 -14.91 -8.07 16.01
C LEU A 115 -13.77 -8.40 15.05
N VAL A 116 -12.75 -7.55 15.00
CA VAL A 116 -11.53 -7.77 14.21
C VAL A 116 -10.43 -8.27 15.15
N ARG A 117 -9.81 -9.39 14.80
CA ARG A 117 -8.71 -9.98 15.59
C ARG A 117 -7.34 -9.82 14.94
N GLU A 118 -7.30 -9.94 13.62
CA GLU A 118 -6.06 -9.92 12.85
C GLU A 118 -6.27 -9.13 11.57
N THR A 119 -5.24 -8.42 11.14
CA THR A 119 -5.18 -7.68 9.88
C THR A 119 -4.02 -8.20 9.02
N PRO A 120 -4.00 -7.92 7.71
CA PRO A 120 -2.86 -8.26 6.88
C PRO A 120 -1.58 -7.56 7.41
N ALA A 121 -0.52 -8.32 7.66
CA ALA A 121 0.72 -7.80 8.27
C ALA A 121 1.39 -6.70 7.43
N LEU A 122 1.16 -6.74 6.13
CA LEU A 122 1.66 -5.77 5.15
C LEU A 122 1.06 -4.36 5.29
N LEU A 123 -0.10 -4.20 5.95
CA LEU A 123 -0.70 -2.88 6.18
C LEU A 123 0.00 -2.10 7.30
N GLY A 124 0.63 -2.82 8.24
CA GLY A 124 1.24 -2.23 9.42
C GLY A 124 0.19 -1.56 10.31
N GLU A 125 0.41 -0.29 10.65
CA GLU A 125 -0.59 0.54 11.33
C GLU A 125 -1.71 0.92 10.35
N THR A 126 -2.92 0.41 10.60
CA THR A 126 -4.11 0.60 9.74
C THR A 126 -5.27 1.16 10.56
N ASP A 127 -6.14 1.95 9.93
CA ASP A 127 -7.45 2.31 10.48
C ASP A 127 -8.41 1.14 10.27
N VAL A 128 -8.53 0.27 11.28
CA VAL A 128 -9.34 -0.95 11.19
C VAL A 128 -10.82 -0.63 11.02
N GLY A 129 -11.35 0.33 11.79
CA GLY A 129 -12.73 0.77 11.66
C GLY A 129 -13.05 1.36 10.29
N GLY A 130 -12.14 2.16 9.71
CA GLY A 130 -12.26 2.65 8.34
C GLY A 130 -12.27 1.53 7.32
N LEU A 131 -11.30 0.62 7.41
CA LEU A 131 -11.17 -0.52 6.52
C LEU A 131 -12.42 -1.40 6.48
N ILE A 132 -12.98 -1.73 7.65
CA ILE A 132 -14.16 -2.59 7.74
C ILE A 132 -15.39 -1.91 7.14
N ARG A 133 -15.55 -0.60 7.31
CA ARG A 133 -16.65 0.18 6.70
C ARG A 133 -16.53 0.20 5.18
N ASP A 134 -15.35 0.48 4.64
CA ASP A 134 -15.13 0.48 3.19
C ASP A 134 -15.36 -0.91 2.59
N ILE A 135 -14.92 -1.99 3.26
CA ILE A 135 -15.25 -3.36 2.85
C ILE A 135 -16.76 -3.62 2.87
N ALA A 136 -17.48 -3.12 3.88
CA ALA A 136 -18.92 -3.32 3.99
C ALA A 136 -19.68 -2.60 2.86
N ASP A 137 -19.22 -1.42 2.46
CA ASP A 137 -19.71 -0.63 1.34
C ASP A 137 -19.43 -1.33 0.01
N ASP A 138 -18.19 -1.75 -0.24
CA ASP A 138 -17.80 -2.52 -1.44
C ASP A 138 -18.67 -3.78 -1.59
N LEU A 139 -18.90 -4.51 -0.49
CA LEU A 139 -19.74 -5.70 -0.48
C LEU A 139 -21.23 -5.39 -0.70
N ALA A 140 -21.68 -4.17 -0.38
CA ALA A 140 -23.05 -3.73 -0.63
C ALA A 140 -23.28 -3.39 -2.11
N GLU A 141 -22.35 -2.66 -2.73
CA GLU A 141 -22.44 -2.25 -4.13
C GLU A 141 -22.38 -3.43 -5.09
N ASN A 142 -21.54 -4.43 -4.79
CA ASN A 142 -21.18 -5.47 -5.74
C ASN A 142 -21.99 -6.79 -5.62
N GLY A 143 -22.98 -6.83 -4.70
CA GLY A 143 -23.95 -7.93 -4.56
C GLY A 143 -23.31 -9.34 -4.53
N ALA A 144 -24.07 -10.42 -4.77
CA ALA A 144 -23.52 -11.79 -4.86
C ALA A 144 -23.02 -12.18 -6.28
N ALA A 145 -22.97 -11.23 -7.23
CA ALA A 145 -22.84 -11.49 -8.66
C ALA A 145 -21.41 -11.57 -9.26
N LEU A 146 -20.40 -10.93 -8.69
CA LEU A 146 -19.01 -11.02 -9.17
C LEU A 146 -18.32 -12.35 -8.78
N ALA A 147 -17.41 -12.84 -9.63
CA ALA A 147 -16.64 -14.05 -9.37
C ALA A 147 -15.65 -13.84 -8.21
N LEU A 148 -15.32 -14.92 -7.49
CA LEU A 148 -14.43 -14.90 -6.31
C LEU A 148 -13.12 -14.12 -6.57
N GLY A 149 -12.52 -14.25 -7.75
CA GLY A 149 -11.25 -13.59 -8.10
C GLY A 149 -11.35 -12.07 -8.33
N GLU A 150 -12.44 -11.58 -8.90
CA GLU A 150 -12.62 -10.13 -9.17
C GLU A 150 -12.93 -9.37 -7.88
N ARG A 151 -13.70 -9.97 -6.97
CA ARG A 151 -13.97 -9.42 -5.63
C ARG A 151 -12.72 -9.33 -4.78
N LEU A 152 -11.86 -10.34 -4.85
CA LEU A 152 -10.60 -10.35 -4.13
C LEU A 152 -9.68 -9.23 -4.63
N ALA A 153 -9.74 -8.87 -5.92
CA ALA A 153 -8.98 -7.74 -6.44
C ALA A 153 -9.50 -6.39 -5.90
N GLU A 154 -10.81 -6.20 -5.81
CA GLU A 154 -11.41 -4.98 -5.23
C GLU A 154 -11.08 -4.86 -3.74
N VAL A 155 -11.34 -5.90 -2.95
CA VAL A 155 -11.02 -5.89 -1.52
C VAL A 155 -9.51 -5.76 -1.26
N CYS A 156 -8.65 -6.36 -2.10
CA CYS A 156 -7.20 -6.12 -2.04
C CYS A 156 -6.86 -4.67 -2.37
N SER A 157 -7.57 -4.02 -3.28
CA SER A 157 -7.38 -2.60 -3.57
C SER A 157 -7.77 -1.78 -2.35
N THR A 158 -8.93 -2.03 -1.75
CA THR A 158 -9.39 -1.35 -0.52
C THR A 158 -8.40 -1.56 0.63
N LEU A 159 -7.93 -2.79 0.84
CA LEU A 159 -6.87 -3.08 1.81
C LEU A 159 -5.60 -2.28 1.49
N ALA A 160 -5.17 -2.23 0.23
CA ALA A 160 -3.99 -1.47 -0.18
C ALA A 160 -4.09 0.04 0.11
N CYS A 161 -5.29 0.61 0.02
CA CYS A 161 -5.57 2.01 0.35
C CYS A 161 -5.42 2.32 1.84
N HIS A 162 -5.60 1.31 2.71
CA HIS A 162 -5.53 1.44 4.18
C HIS A 162 -4.13 1.20 4.77
N GLY A 163 -3.11 0.95 3.93
CA GLY A 163 -1.73 0.77 4.35
C GLY A 163 -1.04 2.04 4.86
N SER A 164 -0.05 1.88 5.75
CA SER A 164 0.58 2.95 6.55
C SER A 164 1.29 4.10 5.79
N VAL A 165 1.43 4.06 4.45
CA VAL A 165 1.87 5.24 3.69
C VAL A 165 0.66 6.11 3.38
N ARG A 166 0.15 6.77 4.43
CA ARG A 166 -0.86 7.81 4.30
C ARG A 166 -0.38 8.87 3.32
N ALA A 167 -1.28 9.37 2.49
CA ALA A 167 -1.07 10.60 1.75
C ALA A 167 -0.58 11.69 2.72
N GLY A 168 0.55 12.34 2.39
CA GLY A 168 1.12 13.41 3.22
C GLY A 168 2.18 12.99 4.22
N ARG A 169 2.46 11.69 4.43
CA ARG A 169 3.61 11.28 5.28
C ARG A 169 4.91 11.73 4.63
N ARG A 170 5.76 12.43 5.41
CA ARG A 170 7.11 12.78 4.97
C ARG A 170 8.03 11.56 4.96
N LEU A 171 8.67 11.33 3.82
CA LEU A 171 9.66 10.27 3.65
C LEU A 171 11.09 10.83 3.76
N THR A 172 11.98 10.06 4.36
CA THR A 172 13.42 10.29 4.31
C THR A 172 13.98 9.91 2.94
N GLY A 173 15.17 10.42 2.58
CA GLY A 173 15.86 10.05 1.34
C GLY A 173 15.97 8.53 1.14
N PRO A 174 16.47 7.78 2.12
CA PRO A 174 16.54 6.31 2.04
C PRO A 174 15.17 5.62 1.90
N GLU A 175 14.11 6.12 2.54
CA GLU A 175 12.76 5.56 2.37
C GLU A 175 12.22 5.81 0.95
N MET A 176 12.50 6.99 0.38
CA MET A 176 12.13 7.28 -1.02
C MET A 176 12.88 6.36 -1.98
N ASP A 177 14.20 6.22 -1.85
CA ASP A 177 14.98 5.31 -2.70
C ASP A 177 14.51 3.85 -2.55
N ALA A 178 14.20 3.41 -1.32
CA ALA A 178 13.65 2.08 -1.09
C ALA A 178 12.32 1.87 -1.82
N LEU A 179 11.42 2.88 -1.82
CA LEU A 179 10.17 2.82 -2.58
C LEU A 179 10.43 2.70 -4.09
N LEU A 180 11.37 3.49 -4.64
CA LEU A 180 11.73 3.41 -6.06
C LEU A 180 12.27 2.02 -6.43
N ARG A 181 13.16 1.46 -5.61
CA ARG A 181 13.70 0.11 -5.82
C ARG A 181 12.61 -0.96 -5.72
N GLN A 182 11.63 -0.80 -4.82
CA GLN A 182 10.47 -1.70 -4.76
C GLN A 182 9.62 -1.61 -6.02
N MET A 183 9.33 -0.39 -6.51
CA MET A 183 8.58 -0.19 -7.75
C MET A 183 9.25 -0.87 -8.95
N GLU A 184 10.57 -0.80 -9.07
CA GLU A 184 11.31 -1.47 -10.14
C GLU A 184 11.24 -2.99 -10.08
N ALA A 185 11.21 -3.56 -8.88
CA ALA A 185 11.08 -5.01 -8.67
C ALA A 185 9.64 -5.52 -8.81
N THR A 186 8.65 -4.64 -8.68
CA THR A 186 7.24 -5.01 -8.71
C THR A 186 6.66 -4.97 -10.14
N PRO A 187 6.07 -6.09 -10.62
CA PRO A 187 5.39 -6.12 -11.91
C PRO A 187 4.26 -5.08 -11.98
N HIS A 188 4.08 -4.48 -13.16
CA HIS A 188 3.00 -3.53 -13.43
C HIS A 188 2.96 -2.31 -12.49
N SER A 189 4.07 -1.98 -11.83
CA SER A 189 4.16 -0.85 -10.89
C SER A 189 3.88 0.50 -11.53
N GLY A 190 4.00 0.62 -12.87
CA GLY A 190 3.77 1.86 -13.63
C GLY A 190 2.30 2.26 -13.82
N GLN A 191 1.34 1.44 -13.40
CA GLN A 191 -0.09 1.75 -13.48
C GLN A 191 -0.77 1.44 -12.15
N CYS A 192 -1.61 2.34 -11.66
CA CYS A 192 -2.39 2.12 -10.46
C CYS A 192 -3.58 1.20 -10.75
N ASN A 193 -4.32 0.81 -9.71
CA ASN A 193 -5.46 -0.11 -9.84
C ASN A 193 -6.60 0.45 -10.73
N HIS A 194 -6.61 1.77 -10.96
CA HIS A 194 -7.57 2.48 -11.81
C HIS A 194 -7.01 2.85 -13.20
N GLY A 195 -5.83 2.33 -13.58
CA GLY A 195 -5.20 2.57 -14.88
C GLY A 195 -4.49 3.91 -15.06
N ARG A 196 -4.42 4.76 -14.02
CA ARG A 196 -3.62 5.99 -14.04
C ARG A 196 -2.13 5.65 -13.89
N PRO A 197 -1.21 6.42 -14.50
CA PRO A 197 0.22 6.20 -14.27
C PRO A 197 0.59 6.47 -12.82
N THR A 198 1.45 5.64 -12.23
CA THR A 198 2.02 5.85 -10.88
C THR A 198 3.28 6.73 -10.92
N TYR A 199 3.90 6.87 -12.09
CA TYR A 199 5.01 7.78 -12.32
C TYR A 199 4.97 8.33 -13.75
N VAL A 200 5.60 9.48 -13.93
CA VAL A 200 5.83 10.11 -15.24
C VAL A 200 7.30 10.43 -15.42
N GLU A 201 7.77 10.33 -16.66
CA GLU A 201 9.14 10.66 -17.04
C GLU A 201 9.19 11.95 -17.88
N LEU A 202 10.13 12.82 -17.55
CA LEU A 202 10.47 14.00 -18.33
C LEU A 202 11.93 13.91 -18.74
N LYS A 203 12.19 13.74 -20.04
CA LYS A 203 13.57 13.70 -20.57
C LYS A 203 14.20 15.10 -20.49
N LEU A 204 15.52 15.14 -20.32
CA LEU A 204 16.27 16.39 -20.17
C LEU A 204 16.04 17.33 -21.37
N ALA A 205 16.04 16.79 -22.59
CA ALA A 205 15.76 17.55 -23.81
C ALA A 205 14.37 18.20 -23.82
N ASP A 206 13.35 17.54 -23.26
CA ASP A 206 12.01 18.12 -23.13
C ASP A 206 11.98 19.26 -22.12
N ILE A 207 12.71 19.11 -21.01
CA ILE A 207 12.87 20.17 -20.01
C ILE A 207 13.59 21.37 -20.63
N GLU A 208 14.69 21.16 -21.34
CA GLU A 208 15.45 22.22 -22.01
C GLU A 208 14.58 23.00 -23.00
N ARG A 209 13.74 22.29 -23.77
CA ARG A 209 12.77 22.90 -24.69
C ARG A 209 11.77 23.81 -23.99
N LEU A 210 11.30 23.46 -22.78
CA LEU A 210 10.40 24.33 -21.98
C LEU A 210 11.06 25.67 -21.61
N PHE A 211 12.39 25.70 -21.51
CA PHE A 211 13.15 26.93 -21.25
C PHE A 211 13.66 27.61 -22.54
N GLY A 212 13.22 27.15 -23.72
CA GLY A 212 13.68 27.68 -25.01
C GLY A 212 15.14 27.35 -25.33
N ARG A 213 15.70 26.31 -24.71
CA ARG A 213 17.04 25.77 -24.99
C ARG A 213 16.92 24.58 -25.97
N ARG A 214 17.95 24.37 -26.78
CA ARG A 214 18.05 23.27 -27.75
C ARG A 214 18.68 22.05 -27.13
#